data_AF-T0ZY76-F1
#
_entry.id   AF-T0ZY76-F1
#
_cell.length_a   1.000
_cell.length_b   1.000
_cell.length_c   1.000
_cell.angle_alpha   90.00
_cell.angle_beta   90.00
_cell.angle_gamma   90.00
#
_symmetry.space_group_name_H-M   'P 1'
#
loop_
_entity.id
_entity.type
_entity.pdbx_description
1 polymer ?
#
loop_
_entity_poly.entity_id
_entity_poly.type
_entity_poly.pdbx_seq_one_letter_code
_entity_poly.pdbx_strand_id
1 'polypeptide(L)'
;MSGTAVRHFYEEAVGQLPVHSGVPDEQTLAEFPLLIDGILGTGQTGPLRPPYAEAVTHLRNSRRPVLAIDLPTGIQDPNGLRAEWTVALTGRKAEAPADRCGEVIVRSIGIPAEAWQSTGPGEFRALRTWTHPTVRGRNGRLLIVGGGPYAGAPALAGRAALRTGAERATLLVPGRVAAVVQGFGPDLIVQGLGTGDRWTPDEVGPVAETIERLRPGAV
;
A
#
# COMPACT_ATOMS: atom_id res chain seq x y z
N MET A 1 -8.17 16.07 16.53
CA MET A 1 -8.98 15.99 17.77
C MET A 1 -8.83 17.29 18.51
N SER A 2 -9.92 18.00 18.82
CA SER A 2 -9.85 19.21 19.64
C SER A 2 -9.34 18.85 21.03
N GLY A 3 -8.48 19.70 21.62
CA GLY A 3 -7.86 19.45 22.94
C GLY A 3 -8.86 19.30 24.10
N THR A 4 -10.13 19.63 23.86
CA THR A 4 -11.22 19.55 24.85
C THR A 4 -11.49 18.13 25.33
N ALA A 5 -11.44 17.12 24.44
CA ALA A 5 -11.72 15.73 24.81
C ALA A 5 -10.61 15.13 25.68
N VAL A 6 -9.35 15.41 25.34
CA VAL A 6 -8.17 14.96 26.13
C VAL A 6 -8.18 15.63 27.50
N ARG A 7 -8.51 16.92 27.56
CA ARG A 7 -8.62 17.65 28.81
C ARG A 7 -9.73 17.09 29.71
N HIS A 8 -10.91 16.84 29.17
CA HIS A 8 -12.02 16.25 29.93
C HIS A 8 -11.66 14.87 30.49
N PHE A 9 -11.06 14.01 29.66
CA PHE A 9 -10.57 12.71 30.11
C PHE A 9 -9.53 12.86 31.23
N TYR A 10 -8.57 13.76 31.09
CA TYR A 10 -7.56 14.02 32.12
C TYR A 10 -8.20 14.49 33.43
N GLU A 11 -9.14 15.44 33.36
CA GLU A 11 -9.86 15.95 34.54
C GLU A 11 -10.68 14.86 35.24
N GLU A 12 -11.33 13.96 34.50
CA GLU A 12 -12.03 12.79 35.06
C GLU A 12 -11.07 11.75 35.63
N ALA A 13 -9.96 11.47 34.93
CA ALA A 13 -9.01 10.42 35.29
C ALA A 13 -8.20 10.77 36.55
N VAL A 14 -7.77 12.03 36.71
CA VAL A 14 -7.00 12.48 37.89
C VAL A 14 -7.76 12.27 39.20
N GLY A 15 -9.09 12.27 39.16
CA GLY A 15 -9.92 11.96 40.33
C GLY A 15 -10.02 10.48 40.68
N GLN A 16 -9.62 9.59 39.76
CA GLN A 16 -9.81 8.13 39.90
C GLN A 16 -8.49 7.35 39.92
N LEU A 17 -7.43 7.89 39.31
CA LEU A 17 -6.15 7.23 39.13
C LEU A 17 -4.99 8.23 39.30
N PRO A 18 -3.85 7.79 39.85
CA PRO A 18 -2.62 8.59 39.83
C PRO A 18 -2.20 8.88 38.39
N VAL A 19 -1.95 10.16 38.08
CA VAL A 19 -1.44 10.57 36.77
C VAL A 19 -0.03 11.12 36.92
N HIS A 20 0.90 10.48 36.23
CA HIS A 20 2.30 10.91 36.16
C HIS A 20 2.52 11.73 34.88
N SER A 21 3.14 12.90 35.02
CA SER A 21 3.51 13.74 33.89
C SER A 21 4.98 13.49 33.52
N GLY A 22 5.24 13.21 32.24
CA GLY A 22 6.57 12.92 31.72
C GLY A 22 6.75 11.43 31.38
N VAL A 23 7.98 11.07 30.97
CA VAL A 23 8.35 9.68 30.70
C VAL A 23 8.87 9.06 32.01
N PRO A 24 8.20 8.06 32.60
CA PRO A 24 8.70 7.38 33.79
C PRO A 24 9.99 6.61 33.47
N ASP A 25 10.87 6.51 34.45
CA ASP A 25 12.08 5.68 34.33
C ASP A 25 11.77 4.19 34.47
N GLU A 26 12.77 3.38 34.12
CA GLU A 26 12.67 1.92 34.15
C GLU A 26 12.45 1.34 35.55
N GLN A 27 12.95 2.00 36.61
CA GLN A 27 12.75 1.58 38.01
C GLN A 27 11.30 1.77 38.43
N THR A 28 10.70 2.92 38.14
CA THR A 28 9.30 3.23 38.41
C THR A 28 8.39 2.25 37.67
N LEU A 29 8.66 2.01 36.38
CA LEU A 29 7.91 1.05 35.58
C LEU A 29 8.01 -0.38 36.13
N ALA A 30 9.16 -0.75 36.71
CA ALA A 30 9.37 -2.05 37.29
C ALA A 30 8.58 -2.28 38.60
N GLU A 31 7.92 -1.28 39.18
CA GLU A 31 7.03 -1.51 40.33
C GLU A 31 5.69 -2.12 39.92
N PHE A 32 5.33 -2.00 38.64
CA PHE A 32 4.05 -2.49 38.12
C PHE A 32 4.16 -3.92 37.58
N PRO A 33 3.15 -4.76 37.81
CA PRO A 33 3.15 -6.14 37.30
C PRO A 33 2.87 -6.22 35.80
N LEU A 34 2.23 -5.21 35.21
CA LEU A 34 1.82 -5.15 33.82
C LEU A 34 1.88 -3.71 33.33
N LEU A 35 2.35 -3.51 32.11
CA LEU A 35 2.39 -2.21 31.44
C LEU A 35 1.40 -2.21 30.27
N ILE A 36 0.61 -1.15 30.15
CA ILE A 36 -0.34 -0.99 29.04
C ILE A 36 0.22 0.06 28.08
N ASP A 37 0.55 -0.38 26.87
CA ASP A 37 1.02 0.49 25.80
C ASP A 37 -0.17 1.04 25.00
N GLY A 38 -0.44 2.32 25.19
CA GLY A 38 -1.37 3.10 24.38
C GLY A 38 -0.70 4.34 23.76
N ILE A 39 0.61 4.27 23.50
CA ILE A 39 1.42 5.45 23.15
C ILE A 39 1.25 5.81 21.66
N LEU A 40 1.50 4.86 20.74
CA LEU A 40 1.31 5.03 19.29
C LEU A 40 0.65 3.78 18.68
N GLY A 41 -0.31 3.99 17.77
CA GLY A 41 -0.98 2.92 17.01
C GLY A 41 -0.68 2.97 15.51
N THR A 42 -1.70 2.67 14.69
CA THR A 42 -1.61 2.63 13.21
C THR A 42 -1.10 3.89 12.52
N GLY A 43 -1.18 5.06 13.17
CA GLY A 43 -0.69 6.34 12.61
C GLY A 43 0.83 6.53 12.64
N GLN A 44 1.59 5.63 13.26
CA GLN A 44 3.04 5.74 13.29
C GLN A 44 3.65 5.47 11.91
N THR A 45 4.52 6.36 11.45
CA THR A 45 5.35 6.16 10.25
C THR A 45 6.82 6.40 10.56
N GLY A 46 7.68 5.47 10.15
CA GLY A 46 9.13 5.60 10.31
C GLY A 46 9.62 5.36 11.75
N PRO A 47 10.92 5.63 12.01
CA PRO A 47 11.55 5.35 13.29
C PRO A 47 10.97 6.22 14.42
N LEU A 48 11.01 5.69 15.65
CA LEU A 48 10.62 6.39 16.85
C LEU A 48 11.55 7.59 17.09
N ARG A 49 10.96 8.67 17.59
CA ARG A 49 11.66 9.90 17.98
C ARG A 49 11.37 10.20 19.46
N PRO A 50 12.24 10.96 20.16
CA PRO A 50 11.91 11.44 21.50
C PRO A 50 10.58 12.22 21.50
N PRO A 51 9.77 12.10 22.56
CA PRO A 51 10.02 11.33 23.79
C PRO A 51 9.65 9.83 23.69
N TYR A 52 9.06 9.38 22.58
CA TYR A 52 8.57 8.00 22.44
C TYR A 52 9.70 6.96 22.39
N ALA A 53 10.81 7.28 21.72
CA ALA A 53 11.97 6.39 21.70
C ALA A 53 12.56 6.14 23.10
N GLU A 54 12.54 7.18 23.95
CA GLU A 54 12.97 7.09 25.36
C GLU A 54 12.00 6.23 26.17
N ALA A 55 10.69 6.50 26.06
CA ALA A 55 9.67 5.71 26.73
C ALA A 55 9.74 4.22 26.37
N VAL A 56 9.89 3.90 25.08
CA VAL A 56 10.07 2.52 24.61
C VAL A 56 11.33 1.88 25.19
N THR A 57 12.41 2.64 25.34
CA THR A 57 13.64 2.14 25.97
C THR A 57 13.41 1.79 27.43
N HIS A 58 12.80 2.68 28.22
CA HIS A 58 12.50 2.41 29.64
C HIS A 58 11.53 1.25 29.83
N LEU A 59 10.48 1.17 29.00
CA LEU A 59 9.53 0.05 28.97
C LEU A 59 10.24 -1.28 28.73
N ARG A 60 11.13 -1.36 27.73
CA ARG A 60 11.91 -2.58 27.45
C ARG A 60 12.85 -2.94 28.59
N ASN A 61 13.50 -1.95 29.20
CA ASN A 61 14.45 -2.16 30.28
C ASN A 61 13.78 -2.58 31.60
N SER A 62 12.52 -2.19 31.83
CA SER A 62 11.74 -2.60 33.00
C SER A 62 11.49 -4.11 33.07
N ARG A 63 11.60 -4.82 31.93
CA ARG A 63 11.33 -6.26 31.76
C ARG A 63 9.95 -6.71 32.24
N ARG A 64 8.97 -5.80 32.27
CA ARG A 64 7.58 -6.11 32.59
C ARG A 64 6.81 -6.54 31.35
N PRO A 65 5.81 -7.41 31.50
CA PRO A 65 4.96 -7.78 30.39
C PRO A 65 4.19 -6.53 29.90
N VAL A 66 4.00 -6.46 28.57
CA VAL A 66 3.33 -5.34 27.91
C VAL A 66 2.06 -5.84 27.23
N LEU A 67 0.94 -5.17 27.51
CA LEU A 67 -0.30 -5.27 26.75
C LEU A 67 -0.42 -4.04 25.85
N ALA A 68 -0.43 -4.22 24.54
CA ALA A 68 -0.56 -3.13 23.58
C ALA A 68 -2.02 -2.90 23.18
N ILE A 69 -2.38 -1.63 23.02
CA ILE A 69 -3.65 -1.17 22.45
C ILE A 69 -3.42 -0.86 20.98
N ASP A 70 -4.23 -1.46 20.11
CA ASP A 70 -4.17 -1.37 18.65
C ASP A 70 -2.94 -2.04 18.03
N LEU A 71 -1.74 -1.52 18.32
CA LEU A 71 -0.44 -2.04 17.90
C LEU A 71 0.63 -1.70 18.95
N PRO A 72 1.65 -2.56 19.14
CA PRO A 72 2.83 -2.17 19.90
C PRO A 72 3.49 -0.92 19.31
N THR A 73 3.75 0.08 20.15
CA THR A 73 4.44 1.31 19.79
C THR A 73 5.80 1.00 19.17
N GLY A 74 6.08 1.56 17.99
CA GLY A 74 7.30 1.25 17.27
C GLY A 74 7.18 0.04 16.35
N ILE A 75 5.98 -0.31 15.87
CA ILE A 75 5.76 -1.56 15.13
C ILE A 75 6.65 -1.71 13.88
N GLN A 76 6.96 -0.59 13.20
CA GLN A 76 7.85 -0.51 12.04
C GLN A 76 9.32 -0.20 12.41
N ASP A 77 9.60 0.07 13.68
CA ASP A 77 10.94 0.40 14.17
C ASP A 77 11.62 -0.87 14.73
N PRO A 78 12.81 -1.28 14.27
CA PRO A 78 13.57 -2.38 14.86
C PRO A 78 13.64 -2.36 16.40
N ASN A 79 13.69 -1.17 17.01
CA ASN A 79 13.78 -0.94 18.45
C ASN A 79 12.43 -0.75 19.16
N GLY A 80 11.31 -0.92 18.44
CA GLY A 80 9.96 -0.82 18.99
C GLY A 80 9.64 -1.88 20.05
N LEU A 81 8.46 -1.74 20.65
CA LEU A 81 7.97 -2.66 21.67
C LEU A 81 7.61 -4.03 21.09
N ARG A 82 7.71 -5.02 21.97
CA ARG A 82 7.11 -6.35 21.80
C ARG A 82 6.10 -6.52 22.92
N ALA A 83 4.87 -6.83 22.55
CA ALA A 83 3.79 -7.08 23.50
C ALA A 83 3.57 -8.58 23.69
N GLU A 84 3.16 -8.96 24.90
CA GLU A 84 2.69 -10.31 25.20
C GLU A 84 1.24 -10.48 24.72
N TRP A 85 0.45 -9.40 24.80
CA TRP A 85 -0.91 -9.31 24.26
C TRP A 85 -1.11 -8.03 23.47
N THR A 86 -1.86 -8.09 22.38
CA THR A 86 -2.30 -6.90 21.63
C THR A 86 -3.81 -6.90 21.47
N VAL A 87 -4.47 -5.85 21.97
CA VAL A 87 -5.89 -5.61 21.75
C VAL A 87 -6.07 -4.81 20.46
N ALA A 88 -6.24 -5.51 19.34
CA ALA A 88 -6.45 -4.89 18.04
C ALA A 88 -7.86 -4.31 17.94
N LEU A 89 -7.96 -2.99 17.79
CA LEU A 89 -9.24 -2.28 17.69
C LEU A 89 -9.86 -2.50 16.31
N THR A 90 -11.14 -2.85 16.23
CA THR A 90 -11.91 -3.05 14.98
C THR A 90 -11.52 -4.31 14.18
N GLY A 91 -10.23 -4.57 13.97
CA GLY A 91 -9.74 -5.67 13.13
C GLY A 91 -8.24 -5.87 13.25
N ARG A 92 -7.71 -6.92 12.61
CA ARG A 92 -6.27 -7.16 12.49
C ARG A 92 -5.66 -6.21 11.47
N LYS A 93 -4.42 -5.78 11.71
CA LYS A 93 -3.68 -4.83 10.86
C LYS A 93 -2.73 -5.62 9.98
N ALA A 94 -2.70 -5.31 8.69
CA ALA A 94 -1.86 -6.04 7.75
C ALA A 94 -0.36 -5.80 8.02
N GLU A 95 -0.04 -4.63 8.57
CA GLU A 95 1.31 -4.17 8.85
C GLU A 95 1.90 -4.73 10.15
N ALA A 96 1.11 -5.48 10.94
CA ALA A 96 1.51 -5.99 12.25
C ALA A 96 2.37 -7.27 12.11
N PRO A 97 3.68 -7.23 12.44
CA PRO A 97 4.52 -8.42 12.49
C PRO A 97 4.01 -9.36 13.57
N ALA A 98 3.76 -10.61 13.21
CA ALA A 98 3.23 -11.61 14.14
C ALA A 98 4.13 -11.81 15.37
N ASP A 99 5.44 -11.61 15.23
CA ASP A 99 6.43 -11.83 16.29
C ASP A 99 6.49 -10.71 17.34
N ARG A 100 5.82 -9.58 17.12
CA ARG A 100 5.84 -8.43 18.03
C ARG A 100 4.54 -8.19 18.78
N CYS A 101 3.45 -8.78 18.31
CA CYS A 101 2.11 -8.52 18.84
C CYS A 101 1.67 -9.55 19.90
N GLY A 102 2.44 -10.61 20.11
CA GLY A 102 2.07 -11.68 21.03
C GLY A 102 0.71 -12.29 20.68
N GLU A 103 -0.12 -12.56 21.68
CA GLU A 103 -1.51 -12.97 21.45
C GLU A 103 -2.38 -11.77 21.03
N VAL A 104 -2.98 -11.86 19.83
CA VAL A 104 -3.80 -10.78 19.26
C VAL A 104 -5.29 -11.01 19.52
N ILE A 105 -5.88 -10.13 20.31
CA ILE A 105 -7.30 -10.12 20.68
C ILE A 105 -8.00 -9.00 19.90
N VAL A 106 -8.94 -9.34 19.01
CA VAL A 106 -9.70 -8.33 18.27
C VAL A 106 -10.91 -7.87 19.09
N ARG A 107 -11.11 -6.55 19.19
CA ARG A 107 -12.27 -5.95 19.85
C ARG A 107 -12.97 -4.94 18.96
N SER A 108 -14.28 -5.10 18.82
CA SER A 108 -15.11 -4.09 18.15
C SER A 108 -15.18 -2.84 19.02
N ILE A 109 -15.04 -1.68 18.38
CA ILE A 109 -15.24 -0.36 19.00
C ILE A 109 -16.54 0.30 18.50
N GLY A 110 -17.45 -0.50 17.93
CA GLY A 110 -18.74 -0.01 17.42
C GLY A 110 -18.71 0.51 15.98
N ILE A 111 -17.75 0.09 15.15
CA ILE A 111 -17.79 0.41 13.71
C ILE A 111 -18.99 -0.30 13.08
N PRO A 112 -19.93 0.44 12.44
CA PRO A 112 -21.16 -0.12 11.89
C PRO A 112 -20.87 -1.05 10.70
N ALA A 113 -21.74 -2.05 10.49
CA ALA A 113 -21.58 -3.04 9.42
C ALA A 113 -21.55 -2.41 8.02
N GLU A 114 -22.29 -1.32 7.85
CA GLU A 114 -22.38 -0.55 6.61
C GLU A 114 -21.03 0.07 6.22
N ALA A 115 -20.23 0.49 7.21
CA ALA A 115 -18.89 1.03 6.95
C ALA A 115 -17.97 -0.06 6.37
N TRP A 116 -18.10 -1.31 6.81
CA TRP A 116 -17.33 -2.43 6.25
C TRP A 116 -17.74 -2.80 4.83
N GLN A 117 -19.01 -2.61 4.49
CA GLN A 117 -19.54 -2.92 3.15
C GLN A 117 -19.24 -1.78 2.16
N SER A 118 -19.24 -0.54 2.65
CA SER A 118 -19.08 0.67 1.82
C SER A 118 -17.63 1.14 1.71
N THR A 119 -16.70 0.57 2.47
CA THR A 119 -15.28 0.94 2.46
C THR A 119 -14.38 -0.27 2.20
N GLY A 120 -13.19 -0.01 1.67
CA GLY A 120 -12.21 -1.03 1.30
C GLY A 120 -12.02 -1.13 -0.22
N PRO A 121 -11.34 -2.18 -0.70
CA PRO A 121 -10.97 -2.29 -2.11
C PRO A 121 -12.15 -2.49 -3.08
N GLY A 122 -13.39 -2.68 -2.62
CA GLY A 122 -14.57 -2.77 -3.48
C GLY A 122 -14.41 -3.75 -4.65
N GLU A 123 -14.70 -3.28 -5.85
CA GLU A 123 -14.59 -4.01 -7.12
C GLU A 123 -13.14 -4.39 -7.46
N PHE A 124 -12.12 -3.75 -6.87
CA PHE A 124 -10.72 -4.16 -7.04
C PHE A 124 -10.48 -5.58 -6.48
N ARG A 125 -11.33 -6.10 -5.58
CA ARG A 125 -11.26 -7.51 -5.15
C ARG A 125 -11.66 -8.49 -6.25
N ALA A 126 -12.47 -8.05 -7.22
CA ALA A 126 -12.85 -8.86 -8.37
C ALA A 126 -11.74 -8.90 -9.44
N LEU A 127 -10.77 -7.98 -9.37
CA LEU A 127 -9.57 -8.09 -10.20
C LEU A 127 -8.78 -9.31 -9.76
N ARG A 128 -8.45 -10.17 -10.72
CA ARG A 128 -7.57 -11.31 -10.47
C ARG A 128 -6.23 -10.79 -9.96
N THR A 129 -5.85 -11.21 -8.76
CA THR A 129 -4.48 -11.06 -8.29
C THR A 129 -3.61 -12.03 -9.09
N TRP A 130 -2.84 -11.50 -10.03
CA TRP A 130 -1.89 -12.28 -10.81
C TRP A 130 -0.70 -12.66 -9.92
N THR A 131 -0.81 -13.73 -9.13
CA THR A 131 0.20 -14.10 -8.13
C THR A 131 1.40 -14.86 -8.70
N HIS A 132 1.39 -15.30 -9.95
CA HIS A 132 2.53 -16.01 -10.56
C HIS A 132 2.52 -15.84 -12.09
N PRO A 133 3.69 -16.02 -12.77
CA PRO A 133 3.76 -15.99 -14.22
C PRO A 133 2.86 -17.12 -14.74
N THR A 134 1.68 -16.72 -15.19
CA THR A 134 0.64 -17.62 -15.64
C THR A 134 1.00 -18.12 -17.03
N VAL A 135 0.51 -19.32 -17.36
CA VAL A 135 0.78 -20.05 -18.60
C VAL A 135 0.79 -19.11 -19.81
N ARG A 136 1.88 -19.15 -20.59
CA ARG A 136 2.05 -18.42 -21.86
C ARG A 136 0.78 -18.53 -22.72
N GLY A 137 0.29 -17.41 -23.23
CA GLY A 137 -0.92 -17.36 -24.06
C GLY A 137 -2.26 -17.13 -23.35
N ARG A 138 -2.33 -17.06 -22.01
CA ARG A 138 -3.61 -16.89 -21.27
C ARG A 138 -3.90 -15.51 -20.71
N ASN A 139 -2.94 -14.58 -20.74
CA ASN A 139 -3.09 -13.29 -20.04
C ASN A 139 -3.42 -12.10 -20.93
N GLY A 140 -3.93 -12.35 -22.14
CA GLY A 140 -4.29 -11.29 -23.07
C GLY A 140 -3.08 -10.66 -23.77
N ARG A 141 -3.30 -10.26 -25.01
CA ARG A 141 -2.32 -9.60 -25.88
C ARG A 141 -2.96 -8.32 -26.39
N LEU A 142 -2.32 -7.19 -26.14
CA LEU A 142 -2.85 -5.88 -26.51
C LEU A 142 -2.09 -5.34 -27.71
N LEU A 143 -2.85 -4.75 -28.65
CA LEU A 143 -2.34 -3.86 -29.67
C LEU A 143 -2.78 -2.44 -29.31
N ILE A 144 -1.83 -1.53 -29.20
CA ILE A 144 -2.04 -0.13 -28.85
C ILE A 144 -1.64 0.68 -30.08
N VAL A 145 -2.61 1.33 -30.73
CA VAL A 145 -2.36 2.23 -31.85
C VAL A 145 -2.35 3.65 -31.32
N GLY A 146 -1.27 4.39 -31.54
CA GLY A 146 -1.14 5.75 -31.01
C GLY A 146 0.21 6.39 -31.31
N GLY A 147 0.56 7.43 -30.56
CA GLY A 147 1.82 8.15 -30.72
C GLY A 147 1.72 9.35 -31.66
N GLY A 148 2.85 9.69 -32.28
CA GLY A 148 3.05 10.92 -33.02
C GLY A 148 3.63 12.03 -32.14
N PRO A 149 3.04 13.24 -32.08
CA PRO A 149 3.52 14.30 -31.18
C PRO A 149 3.62 13.87 -29.71
N TYR A 150 2.81 12.88 -29.30
CA TYR A 150 2.80 12.31 -27.95
C TYR A 150 3.38 10.89 -27.92
N ALA A 151 4.64 10.72 -28.34
CA ALA A 151 5.32 9.42 -28.37
C ALA A 151 5.31 8.65 -27.03
N GLY A 152 5.26 9.35 -25.88
CA GLY A 152 5.20 8.70 -24.57
C GLY A 152 3.86 8.01 -24.27
N ALA A 153 2.75 8.44 -24.89
CA ALA A 153 1.42 7.92 -24.59
C ALA A 153 1.27 6.40 -24.84
N PRO A 154 1.61 5.85 -26.02
CA PRO A 154 1.52 4.41 -26.25
C PRO A 154 2.48 3.61 -25.35
N ALA A 155 3.65 4.16 -25.01
CA ALA A 155 4.59 3.52 -24.09
C ALA A 155 4.03 3.39 -22.67
N LEU A 156 3.40 4.45 -22.15
CA LEU A 156 2.75 4.42 -20.83
C LEU A 156 1.60 3.41 -20.79
N ALA A 157 0.75 3.40 -21.82
CA ALA A 157 -0.34 2.43 -21.95
C ALA A 157 0.18 0.99 -22.01
N GLY A 158 1.23 0.73 -22.80
CA GLY A 158 1.84 -0.60 -22.90
C GLY A 158 2.43 -1.09 -21.59
N ARG A 159 3.16 -0.23 -20.86
CA ARG A 159 3.72 -0.57 -19.55
C ARG A 159 2.63 -0.82 -18.51
N ALA A 160 1.54 -0.05 -18.54
CA ALA A 160 0.40 -0.28 -17.66
C ALA A 160 -0.25 -1.65 -17.95
N ALA A 161 -0.41 -2.03 -19.22
CA ALA A 161 -0.93 -3.33 -19.60
C ALA A 161 -0.05 -4.48 -19.07
N LEU A 162 1.27 -4.40 -19.26
CA LEU A 162 2.20 -5.41 -18.76
C LEU A 162 2.16 -5.51 -17.21
N ARG A 163 2.12 -4.38 -16.51
CA ARG A 163 2.03 -4.35 -15.04
C ARG A 163 0.70 -4.85 -14.48
N THR A 164 -0.36 -4.78 -15.27
CA THR A 164 -1.70 -5.28 -14.89
C THR A 164 -1.93 -6.73 -15.31
N GLY A 165 -0.90 -7.39 -15.83
CA GLY A 165 -0.88 -8.83 -16.08
C GLY A 165 -0.88 -9.22 -17.55
N ALA A 166 -0.93 -8.29 -18.50
CA ALA A 166 -0.91 -8.62 -19.92
C ALA A 166 0.37 -9.40 -20.29
N GLU A 167 0.22 -10.45 -21.10
CA GLU A 167 1.38 -11.21 -21.58
C GLU A 167 2.26 -10.35 -22.50
N ARG A 168 1.61 -9.52 -23.32
CA ARG A 168 2.27 -8.80 -24.40
C ARG A 168 1.58 -7.48 -24.70
N ALA A 169 2.37 -6.43 -24.83
CA ALA A 169 1.96 -5.14 -25.36
C ALA A 169 2.68 -4.87 -26.69
N THR A 170 1.91 -4.79 -27.77
CA THR A 170 2.39 -4.37 -29.09
C THR A 170 1.89 -2.96 -29.37
N LEU A 171 2.78 -2.08 -29.80
CA LEU A 171 2.54 -0.66 -30.00
C LEU A 171 2.72 -0.38 -31.49
N LEU A 172 1.65 0.04 -32.16
CA LEU A 172 1.70 0.52 -33.54
C LEU A 172 1.74 2.05 -33.51
N VAL A 173 2.80 2.63 -34.06
CA VAL A 173 3.10 4.06 -33.99
C VAL A 173 3.59 4.60 -35.35
N PRO A 174 3.55 5.92 -35.61
CA PRO A 174 4.16 6.49 -36.80
C PRO A 174 5.67 6.19 -36.86
N GLY A 175 6.20 5.91 -38.04
CA GLY A 175 7.54 5.36 -38.23
C GLY A 175 8.66 6.21 -37.59
N ARG A 176 8.59 7.54 -37.69
CA ARG A 176 9.62 8.42 -37.12
C ARG A 176 9.68 8.43 -35.60
N VAL A 177 8.60 8.04 -34.92
CA VAL A 177 8.57 8.02 -33.45
C VAL A 177 8.85 6.63 -32.87
N ALA A 178 8.95 5.59 -33.70
CA ALA A 178 9.11 4.21 -33.24
C ALA A 178 10.37 4.01 -32.37
N ALA A 179 11.52 4.54 -32.78
CA ALA A 179 12.75 4.43 -31.99
C ALA A 179 12.65 5.15 -30.64
N VAL A 180 11.98 6.30 -30.58
CA VAL A 180 11.73 7.04 -29.34
C VAL A 180 10.85 6.21 -28.41
N VAL A 181 9.76 5.64 -28.92
CA VAL A 181 8.83 4.79 -28.17
C VAL A 181 9.53 3.53 -27.64
N GLN A 182 10.40 2.92 -28.45
CA GLN A 182 11.17 1.73 -28.07
C GLN A 182 12.14 2.01 -26.92
N GLY A 183 12.63 3.24 -26.80
CA GLY A 183 13.50 3.66 -25.69
C GLY A 183 12.85 3.65 -24.30
N PHE A 184 11.50 3.55 -24.21
CA PHE A 184 10.80 3.56 -22.91
C PHE A 184 10.81 2.21 -22.18
N GLY A 185 11.13 1.10 -22.86
CA GLY A 185 11.18 -0.22 -22.23
C GLY A 185 11.48 -1.35 -23.22
N PRO A 186 12.41 -2.28 -22.89
CA PRO A 186 12.75 -3.42 -23.75
C PRO A 186 11.64 -4.49 -23.82
N ASP A 187 10.67 -4.41 -22.92
CA ASP A 187 9.49 -5.27 -22.81
C ASP A 187 8.32 -4.84 -23.74
N LEU A 188 8.45 -3.69 -24.41
CA LEU A 188 7.47 -3.19 -25.38
C LEU A 188 7.82 -3.67 -26.80
N ILE A 189 6.83 -4.21 -27.53
CA ILE A 189 7.00 -4.55 -28.95
C ILE A 189 6.52 -3.37 -29.79
N VAL A 190 7.44 -2.60 -30.36
CA VAL A 190 7.10 -1.41 -31.15
C VAL A 190 7.15 -1.72 -32.64
N GLN A 191 6.10 -1.34 -33.37
CA GLN A 191 6.02 -1.39 -34.83
C GLN A 191 5.80 0.03 -35.34
N GLY A 192 6.77 0.52 -36.13
CA GLY A 192 6.63 1.77 -36.86
C GLY A 192 5.93 1.55 -38.20
N LEU A 193 5.00 2.42 -38.55
CA LEU A 193 4.33 2.42 -39.85
C LEU A 193 4.52 3.77 -40.56
N GLY A 194 4.78 3.72 -41.86
CA GLY A 194 5.03 4.91 -42.67
C GLY A 194 6.36 5.60 -42.35
N THR A 195 6.54 6.80 -42.90
CA THR A 195 7.76 7.63 -42.76
C THR A 195 7.51 8.94 -42.02
N GLY A 196 6.28 9.13 -41.52
CA GLY A 196 5.83 10.32 -40.81
C GLY A 196 6.07 10.27 -39.30
N ASP A 197 5.86 11.42 -38.66
CA ASP A 197 5.86 11.64 -37.21
C ASP A 197 4.43 11.74 -36.64
N ARG A 198 3.40 11.49 -37.45
CA ARG A 198 1.98 11.52 -37.10
C ARG A 198 1.21 10.60 -38.05
N TRP A 199 0.03 10.17 -37.61
CA TRP A 199 -0.90 9.43 -38.46
C TRP A 199 -1.52 10.32 -39.54
N THR A 200 -1.69 9.78 -40.74
CA THR A 200 -2.44 10.43 -41.83
C THR A 200 -3.64 9.60 -42.26
N PRO A 201 -4.66 10.20 -42.92
CA PRO A 201 -5.79 9.45 -43.44
C PRO A 201 -5.41 8.33 -44.41
N ASP A 202 -4.33 8.50 -45.20
CA ASP A 202 -3.86 7.49 -46.15
C ASP A 202 -3.32 6.23 -45.45
N GLU A 203 -2.94 6.33 -44.18
CA GLU A 203 -2.40 5.22 -43.39
C GLU A 203 -3.51 4.37 -42.72
N VAL A 204 -4.79 4.77 -42.82
CA VAL A 204 -5.90 4.03 -42.21
C VAL A 204 -5.99 2.60 -42.73
N GLY A 205 -5.86 2.39 -44.05
CA GLY A 205 -5.86 1.05 -44.65
C GLY A 205 -4.70 0.19 -44.14
N PRO A 206 -3.44 0.64 -44.27
CA PRO A 206 -2.28 -0.06 -43.71
C PRO A 206 -2.36 -0.34 -42.20
N VAL A 207 -2.95 0.57 -41.41
CA VAL A 207 -3.20 0.35 -39.98
C VAL A 207 -4.22 -0.77 -39.78
N ALA A 208 -5.36 -0.74 -40.48
CA ALA A 208 -6.39 -1.77 -40.39
C ALA A 208 -5.86 -3.16 -40.77
N GLU A 209 -5.09 -3.26 -41.87
CA GLU A 209 -4.41 -4.49 -42.28
C GLU A 209 -3.45 -5.01 -41.19
N THR A 210 -2.72 -4.09 -40.56
CA THR A 210 -1.81 -4.44 -39.46
C THR A 210 -2.58 -4.94 -38.23
N ILE A 211 -3.71 -4.31 -37.89
CA ILE A 211 -4.55 -4.76 -36.79
C ILE A 211 -5.08 -6.17 -37.08
N GLU A 212 -5.63 -6.41 -38.27
CA GLU A 212 -6.20 -7.70 -38.64
C GLU A 212 -5.14 -8.82 -38.65
N ARG A 213 -3.93 -8.52 -39.15
CA ARG A 213 -2.80 -9.46 -39.11
C ARG A 213 -2.37 -9.82 -37.68
N LEU A 214 -2.37 -8.84 -36.77
CA LEU A 214 -1.91 -9.04 -35.38
C LEU A 214 -3.01 -9.59 -34.46
N ARG A 215 -4.27 -9.31 -34.79
CA ARG A 215 -5.47 -9.70 -34.03
C ARG A 215 -6.64 -9.89 -35.00
N PRO A 216 -6.77 -11.08 -35.61
CA PRO A 216 -7.85 -11.35 -36.55
C PRO A 216 -9.25 -11.14 -35.95
N GLY A 217 -10.15 -10.51 -36.70
CA GLY A 217 -11.53 -10.20 -36.32
C GLY A 217 -11.68 -9.03 -35.34
N ALA A 218 -10.69 -8.13 -35.27
CA ALA A 218 -10.70 -7.00 -34.35
C ALA A 218 -11.26 -5.69 -34.94
N VAL A 219 -11.38 -5.62 -36.27
CA VAL A 219 -11.85 -4.46 -37.04
C VAL A 219 -12.84 -4.94 -38.09
#